data_AF-A0A524F006-F1
#
_entry.id   AF-A0A524F006-F1
#
_cell.length_a   1.000
_cell.length_b   1.000
_cell.length_c   1.000
_cell.angle_alpha   90.00
_cell.angle_beta   90.00
_cell.angle_gamma   90.00
#
_symmetry.space_group_name_H-M   'P 1'
#
loop_
_entity.id
_entity.type
_entity.pdbx_description
1 polymer ?
#
loop_
_entity_poly.entity_id
_entity_poly.type
_entity_poly.pdbx_seq_one_letter_code
_entity_poly.pdbx_strand_id
1 'polypeptide(L)'
;MKVLRSICPECSKLLLSEEEKTRFGDKQTSHRKMFFEGDEDFTKIVFKKARKTKVCPYCGATKKKIIIEKPTTFYEEEENKGSRRLT
;
A
#
# COMPACT_ATOMS: atom_id res chain seq x y z
N MET A 1 0.85 -11.29 -0.38
CA MET A 1 1.03 -10.19 -1.37
C MET A 1 0.23 -8.93 -1.01
N LYS A 2 0.86 -8.03 -0.25
CA LYS A 2 0.23 -6.78 0.24
C LYS A 2 0.85 -5.51 -0.34
N VAL A 3 2.12 -5.56 -0.73
CA VAL A 3 2.96 -4.39 -1.02
C VAL A 3 2.56 -3.68 -2.31
N LEU A 4 2.59 -4.36 -3.46
CA LEU A 4 2.31 -3.75 -4.78
C LEU A 4 1.01 -2.94 -4.81
N ARG A 5 -0.06 -3.46 -4.20
CA ARG A 5 -1.38 -2.80 -4.15
C ARG A 5 -1.47 -1.63 -3.16
N SER A 6 -0.41 -1.29 -2.44
CA SER A 6 -0.45 -0.33 -1.34
C SER A 6 0.58 0.79 -1.49
N ILE A 7 1.51 0.64 -2.43
CA ILE A 7 2.54 1.63 -2.74
C ILE A 7 2.18 2.39 -4.02
N CYS A 8 2.77 3.57 -4.17
CA CYS A 8 2.71 4.34 -5.42
C CYS A 8 3.65 3.71 -6.47
N PRO A 9 3.21 3.53 -7.73
CA PRO A 9 4.06 3.01 -8.79
C PRO A 9 5.18 3.97 -9.21
N GLU A 10 5.05 5.28 -8.97
CA GLU A 10 6.05 6.28 -9.38
C GLU A 10 7.04 6.61 -8.27
N CYS A 11 6.56 6.99 -7.09
CA CYS A 11 7.44 7.43 -6.00
C CYS A 11 7.76 6.33 -4.96
N SER A 12 7.23 5.12 -5.13
CA SER A 12 7.42 3.97 -4.23
C SER A 12 7.04 4.19 -2.75
N LYS A 13 6.36 5.29 -2.42
CA LYS A 13 5.87 5.56 -1.06
C LYS A 13 4.58 4.81 -0.78
N LEU A 14 4.37 4.44 0.49
CA LEU A 14 3.12 3.86 0.98
C LEU A 14 2.00 4.90 0.84
N LEU A 15 0.86 4.52 0.26
CA LEU A 15 -0.26 5.42 -0.08
C LEU A 15 -1.09 5.83 1.14
N LEU A 16 -0.45 6.48 2.10
CA LEU A 16 -1.03 7.04 3.32
C LEU A 16 -0.64 8.51 3.38
N SER A 17 -1.55 9.35 3.86
CA SER A 17 -1.24 10.74 4.19
C SER A 17 -0.18 10.81 5.31
N GLU A 18 0.49 11.95 5.43
CA GLU A 18 1.49 12.14 6.48
C GLU A 18 0.88 12.04 7.88
N GLU A 19 -0.31 12.61 8.08
CA GLU A 19 -1.06 12.50 9.34
C GLU A 19 -1.35 11.04 9.72
N GLU A 20 -1.82 10.24 8.77
CA GLU A 20 -2.08 8.82 8.99
C GLU A 20 -0.80 8.06 9.28
N LYS A 21 0.28 8.36 8.56
CA LYS A 21 1.58 7.71 8.76
C LYS A 21 2.10 7.96 10.18
N THR A 22 2.04 9.19 10.66
CA THR A 22 2.44 9.55 12.03
C THR A 22 1.55 8.83 13.04
N ARG A 23 0.23 8.92 12.90
CA ARG A 23 -0.74 8.26 13.80
C ARG A 23 -0.54 6.75 13.88
N PHE A 24 -0.29 6.09 12.75
CA PHE A 24 -0.03 4.66 12.73
C PHE A 24 1.33 4.30 13.32
N GLY A 25 2.36 5.13 13.08
CA GLY A 25 3.69 4.98 13.67
C GLY A 25 3.66 5.06 15.20
N ASP A 26 2.93 6.03 15.76
CA ASP A 26 2.81 6.21 17.21
C ASP A 26 2.12 5.03 17.88
N LYS A 27 1.05 4.52 17.25
CA LYS A 27 0.33 3.33 17.72
C LYS A 27 1.21 2.08 17.69
N GLN A 28 1.93 1.86 16.59
CA GLN A 28 2.83 0.70 16.49
C GLN A 28 3.96 0.78 17.51
N THR A 29 4.51 1.98 17.73
CA THR A 29 5.57 2.22 18.71
C THR A 29 5.07 1.96 20.13
N SER A 30 3.84 2.39 20.44
CA SER A 30 3.20 2.16 21.74
C SER A 30 2.94 0.67 21.97
N HIS A 31 2.41 -0.05 20.97
CA HIS A 31 2.20 -1.50 21.05
C HIS A 31 3.50 -2.25 21.29
N ARG A 32 4.55 -1.91 20.53
CA ARG A 32 5.86 -2.56 20.66
C ARG A 32 6.50 -2.35 22.03
N LYS A 33 6.27 -1.21 22.67
CA LYS A 33 6.73 -0.96 24.05
C LYS A 33 6.00 -1.83 25.08
N MET A 34 4.73 -2.17 24.84
CA MET A 34 3.91 -2.96 25.76
C MET A 34 4.14 -4.47 25.60
N PHE A 35 4.17 -4.96 24.36
CA PHE A 35 4.17 -6.39 24.06
C PHE A 35 5.52 -6.92 23.56
N PHE A 36 6.51 -6.05 23.34
CA PHE A 36 7.81 -6.37 22.72
C PHE A 36 7.72 -6.96 21.30
N GLU A 37 6.52 -7.05 20.74
CA GLU A 37 6.21 -7.53 19.40
C GLU A 37 5.43 -6.50 18.58
N GLY A 38 5.39 -6.73 17.27
CA GLY A 38 4.61 -5.91 16.35
C GLY A 38 3.18 -6.43 16.22
N ASP A 39 2.21 -5.51 16.14
CA ASP A 39 0.81 -5.86 15.88
C ASP A 39 0.60 -6.20 14.39
N GLU A 40 0.44 -7.49 14.09
CA GLU A 40 0.17 -7.96 12.73
C GLU A 40 -1.21 -7.54 12.21
N ASP A 41 -2.21 -7.49 13.10
CA ASP A 41 -3.57 -7.11 12.73
C ASP A 41 -3.66 -5.63 12.41
N PHE A 42 -2.95 -4.81 13.18
CA PHE A 42 -2.75 -3.41 12.87
C PHE A 42 -2.05 -3.22 11.52
N THR A 43 -1.02 -4.02 11.23
CA THR A 43 -0.35 -4.00 9.94
C THR A 43 -1.33 -4.31 8.79
N LYS A 44 -2.26 -5.26 8.98
CA LYS A 44 -3.32 -5.54 8.00
C LYS A 44 -4.23 -4.33 7.79
N ILE A 45 -4.56 -3.58 8.85
CA ILE A 45 -5.39 -2.37 8.77
C ILE A 45 -4.69 -1.27 7.96
N VAL A 46 -3.40 -1.04 8.22
CA VAL A 46 -2.58 -0.07 7.48
C VAL A 46 -2.59 -0.38 5.98
N PHE A 47 -2.35 -1.64 5.60
CA PHE A 47 -2.41 -2.05 4.20
C PHE A 47 -3.83 -1.96 3.60
N LYS A 48 -4.89 -2.25 4.35
CA LYS A 48 -6.28 -2.08 3.89
C LYS A 48 -6.60 -0.61 3.62
N LYS A 49 -6.08 0.31 4.44
CA LYS A 49 -6.26 1.74 4.25
C LYS A 49 -5.52 2.25 3.02
N ALA A 50 -4.21 1.96 2.91
CA ALA A 50 -3.40 2.33 1.76
C ALA A 50 -3.92 1.76 0.42
N ARG A 51 -4.60 0.60 0.46
CA ARG A 51 -5.25 0.02 -0.71
C ARG A 51 -6.40 0.85 -1.26
N LYS A 52 -7.15 1.56 -0.41
CA LYS A 52 -8.32 2.35 -0.79
C LYS A 52 -7.95 3.70 -1.41
N THR A 53 -6.78 4.22 -1.09
CA THR A 53 -6.25 5.47 -1.64
C THR A 53 -6.09 5.35 -3.15
N LYS A 54 -6.72 6.26 -3.91
CA LYS A 54 -6.65 6.29 -5.38
C LYS A 54 -5.56 7.22 -5.93
N VAL A 55 -5.23 8.29 -5.22
CA VAL A 55 -4.25 9.29 -5.64
C VAL A 55 -3.12 9.35 -4.61
N CYS A 56 -1.87 9.36 -5.06
CA CYS A 56 -0.73 9.43 -4.18
C CYS A 56 -0.68 10.78 -3.46
N PRO A 57 -0.64 10.82 -2.11
CA PRO A 57 -0.57 12.09 -1.37
C PRO A 57 0.81 12.78 -1.47
N TYR A 58 1.81 12.13 -2.06
CA TYR A 58 3.17 12.67 -2.15
C TYR A 58 3.51 13.24 -3.54
N CYS A 59 3.20 12.49 -4.60
CA CYS A 59 3.53 12.90 -5.98
C CYS A 59 2.30 13.16 -6.86
N GLY A 60 1.08 13.00 -6.34
CA GLY A 60 -0.15 13.22 -7.11
C GLY A 60 -0.49 12.15 -8.13
N ALA A 61 0.35 11.12 -8.32
CA ALA A 61 0.11 10.06 -9.29
C ALA A 61 -1.16 9.25 -8.95
N THR A 62 -1.96 8.96 -9.97
CA THR A 62 -3.11 8.05 -9.85
C THR A 62 -2.62 6.62 -9.72
N LYS A 63 -3.19 5.91 -8.76
CA LYS A 63 -2.88 4.51 -8.50
C LYS A 63 -3.43 3.63 -9.60
N LYS A 64 -2.55 2.82 -10.18
CA LYS A 64 -2.90 1.84 -11.20
C LYS A 64 -3.48 0.58 -10.58
N LYS A 65 -4.39 -0.07 -11.31
CA LYS A 65 -5.04 -1.30 -10.85
C LYS A 65 -4.11 -2.48 -11.09
N ILE A 66 -3.86 -3.26 -10.03
CA ILE A 66 -3.00 -4.43 -10.09
C ILE A 66 -3.86 -5.69 -10.01
N ILE A 67 -3.83 -6.49 -11.07
CA ILE A 67 -4.48 -7.79 -11.17
C ILE A 67 -3.45 -8.88 -10.88
N ILE A 68 -3.88 -9.87 -10.09
CA ILE A 68 -3.06 -11.02 -9.73
C ILE A 68 -3.69 -12.24 -10.39
N GLU A 69 -2.98 -12.81 -11.36
CA GLU A 69 -3.31 -14.09 -11.96
C GLU A 69 -2.43 -15.17 -11.32
N LYS A 70 -3.06 -16.23 -10.81
CA LYS A 70 -2.34 -17.32 -10.16
C LYS A 70 -1.57 -18.13 -11.21
N PRO A 71 -0.41 -18.73 -10.87
CA PRO A 71 0.19 -18.79 -9.54
C PRO A 71 1.08 -17.59 -9.18
N THR A 72 1.65 -16.90 -10.17
CA THR A 72 2.75 -15.94 -9.97
C THR A 72 2.73 -14.75 -10.93
N THR A 73 1.65 -14.53 -11.68
CA THR A 73 1.60 -13.51 -12.74
C THR A 73 0.89 -12.25 -12.28
N PHE A 74 1.45 -11.08 -12.64
CA PHE A 74 0.92 -9.77 -12.25
C PHE A 74 0.72 -8.89 -13.47
N TYR A 75 -0.44 -8.23 -13.51
CA TYR A 75 -0.75 -7.23 -14.53
C TYR A 75 -1.04 -5.89 -13.88
N GLU A 76 -0.54 -4.84 -14.49
CA GLU A 76 -0.87 -3.44 -14.21
C GLU A 76 -1.79 -2.94 -15.32
N GLU A 77 -3.02 -2.55 -14.99
CA GLU A 77 -3.96 -1.93 -15.94
C GLU A 77 -3.82 -0.40 -15.91
N GLU A 78 -3.67 0.19 -17.09
CA GLU A 78 -3.88 1.61 -17.34
C GLU A 78 -5.17 1.80 -18.14
N GLU A 79 -6.06 2.70 -17.70
CA GLU A 79 -7.36 2.97 -18.33
C GLU A 79 -7.24 3.31 -19.83
N ASN A 80 -6.10 3.85 -20.28
CA ASN A 80 -5.87 4.28 -21.67
C ASN A 80 -4.87 3.45 -22.47
N LYS A 81 -4.13 2.50 -21.86
CA LYS A 81 -3.03 1.77 -22.53
C LYS A 81 -3.12 0.25 -22.42
N GLY A 82 -4.20 -0.27 -21.84
CA GLY A 82 -4.38 -1.71 -21.66
C GLY A 82 -3.59 -2.27 -20.47
N SER A 83 -3.29 -3.57 -20.49
CA SER A 83 -2.63 -4.28 -19.39
C SER A 83 -1.15 -4.54 -19.67
N ARG A 84 -0.26 -4.14 -18.74
CA ARG A 84 1.17 -4.43 -18.75
C ARG A 84 1.50 -5.56 -17.79
N ARG A 85 2.14 -6.64 -18.28
CA ARG A 85 2.67 -7.71 -17.43
C ARG A 85 3.89 -7.22 -16.66
N LEU A 86 3.92 -7.44 -15.35
CA LEU A 86 5.03 -7.09 -14.47
C LEU A 86 5.98 -8.27 -14.25
N THR A 87 5.47 -9.51 -14.26
CA THR A 87 6.24 -10.76 -14.07
C THR A 87 5.51 -11.92 -14.70
#